data_AF-A0A3M1PH68-F1
#
_entry.id   AF-A0A3M1PH68-F1
#
_cell.length_a   1.000
_cell.length_b   1.000
_cell.length_c   1.000
_cell.angle_alpha   90.00
_cell.angle_beta   90.00
_cell.angle_gamma   90.00
#
_symmetry.space_group_name_H-M   'P 1'
#
loop_
_entity.id
_entity.type
_entity.pdbx_description
1 polymer ?
#
loop_
_entity_poly.entity_id
_entity_poly.type
_entity_poly.pdbx_seq_one_letter_code
_entity_poly.pdbx_strand_id
1 'polypeptide(L)'
;MPGILFLAVLLSLPPTSGLAQAADGDQFTFVRVRYRSGGENYRYRNYMPPGWQSWTVDYPTAEENLMKGLRNWTALNVADKAVTLSVLDDEFFRYPFAYMVEVGFLSLSDDEAKRLGEWLLRGGFLMVDDFHGPFEWQNFAQQMQKVLPEYA
;
A
#
# COMPACT_ATOMS: atom_id res chain seq x y z
N MET A 1 -39.47 -32.17 45.28
CA MET A 1 -39.20 -31.78 43.88
C MET A 1 -37.76 -32.15 43.58
N PRO A 2 -37.44 -33.02 42.59
CA PRO A 2 -36.05 -33.27 42.25
C PRO A 2 -35.56 -32.17 41.29
N GLY A 3 -34.54 -31.42 41.70
CA GLY A 3 -33.89 -30.40 40.89
C GLY A 3 -32.95 -31.04 39.88
N ILE A 4 -33.15 -30.73 38.61
CA ILE A 4 -32.27 -31.13 37.50
C ILE A 4 -31.02 -30.24 37.57
N LEU A 5 -29.84 -30.84 37.76
CA LEU A 5 -28.56 -30.16 37.57
C LEU A 5 -28.28 -30.04 36.06
N PHE A 6 -28.25 -28.82 35.55
CA PHE A 6 -27.67 -28.54 34.23
C PHE A 6 -26.15 -28.47 34.36
N LEU A 7 -25.45 -29.49 33.84
CA LEU A 7 -24.01 -29.46 33.64
C LEU A 7 -23.73 -28.70 32.34
N ALA A 8 -23.40 -27.41 32.44
CA ALA A 8 -22.87 -26.65 31.31
C ALA A 8 -21.39 -27.01 31.14
N VAL A 9 -21.08 -27.83 30.14
CA VAL A 9 -19.69 -28.02 29.69
C VAL A 9 -19.31 -26.77 28.91
N LEU A 10 -18.63 -25.83 29.58
CA LEU A 10 -17.88 -24.78 28.91
C LEU A 10 -16.71 -25.45 28.19
N LEU A 11 -16.87 -25.73 26.90
CA LEU A 11 -15.74 -25.98 26.02
C LEU A 11 -14.89 -24.70 26.03
N SER A 12 -13.86 -24.67 26.88
CA SER A 12 -12.78 -23.72 26.71
C SER A 12 -12.12 -24.06 25.39
N LEU A 13 -12.53 -23.37 24.32
CA LEU A 13 -11.66 -23.25 23.16
C LEU A 13 -10.31 -22.77 23.73
N PRO A 14 -9.19 -23.46 23.44
CA PRO A 14 -7.90 -22.87 23.77
C PRO A 14 -7.92 -21.46 23.18
N PRO A 15 -7.32 -20.45 23.84
CA PRO A 15 -7.04 -19.22 23.14
C PRO A 15 -6.40 -19.66 21.83
N THR A 16 -6.92 -19.19 20.70
CA THR A 16 -6.20 -19.25 19.44
C THR A 16 -4.93 -18.44 19.70
N SER A 17 -3.94 -19.08 20.33
CA SER A 17 -2.58 -18.62 20.45
C SER A 17 -2.23 -18.32 19.01
N GLY A 18 -2.18 -17.01 18.74
CA GLY A 18 -2.29 -16.47 17.41
C GLY A 18 -1.35 -17.18 16.46
N LEU A 19 -1.79 -17.28 15.22
CA LEU A 19 -0.90 -17.44 14.08
C LEU A 19 0.39 -16.69 14.39
N ALA A 20 1.50 -17.42 14.42
CA ALA A 20 2.78 -16.94 14.88
C ALA A 20 3.16 -15.62 14.20
N GLN A 21 2.90 -14.50 14.87
CA GLN A 21 3.44 -13.21 14.51
C GLN A 21 3.39 -12.36 15.78
N ALA A 22 4.51 -12.38 16.48
CA ALA A 22 4.80 -11.47 17.57
C ALA A 22 6.12 -10.82 17.20
N ALA A 23 6.06 -9.66 16.54
CA ALA A 23 7.13 -8.66 16.48
C ALA A 23 6.65 -7.42 15.74
N ASP A 24 6.23 -6.35 16.43
CA ASP A 24 6.23 -4.91 16.07
C ASP A 24 6.07 -4.50 14.56
N GLY A 25 5.39 -5.34 13.80
CA GLY A 25 5.25 -5.41 12.35
C GLY A 25 4.13 -6.37 11.94
N ASP A 26 3.29 -6.74 12.92
CA ASP A 26 2.16 -7.66 12.77
C ASP A 26 0.90 -6.96 12.25
N GLN A 27 1.00 -5.65 11.95
CA GLN A 27 -0.11 -4.82 11.51
C GLN A 27 -0.03 -4.54 10.02
N PHE A 28 -1.11 -4.85 9.30
CA PHE A 28 -1.33 -4.29 7.97
C PHE A 28 -1.35 -2.76 8.09
N THR A 29 -0.38 -2.13 7.44
CA THR A 29 -0.25 -0.67 7.38
C THR A 29 -0.38 -0.26 5.92
N PHE A 30 -1.30 0.65 5.63
CA PHE A 30 -1.39 1.23 4.31
C PHE A 30 -0.22 2.21 4.12
N VAL A 31 0.67 1.90 3.18
CA VAL A 31 1.80 2.78 2.83
C VAL A 31 1.48 3.52 1.54
N ARG A 32 1.17 4.81 1.63
CA ARG A 32 1.08 5.71 0.47
C ARG A 32 2.48 6.10 0.04
N VAL A 33 2.84 5.81 -1.21
CA VAL A 33 4.16 6.21 -1.73
C VAL A 33 4.08 7.61 -2.30
N ARG A 34 4.89 8.53 -1.75
CA ARG A 34 5.11 9.86 -2.31
C ARG A 34 6.16 9.77 -3.41
N TYR A 35 5.89 10.42 -4.54
CA TYR A 35 6.79 10.48 -5.69
C TYR A 35 6.69 11.84 -6.38
N ARG A 36 7.61 12.14 -7.29
CA ARG A 36 7.55 13.36 -8.10
C ARG A 36 6.62 13.17 -9.30
N SER A 37 5.64 14.05 -9.46
CA SER A 37 4.86 14.10 -10.70
C SER A 37 5.70 14.62 -11.88
N GLY A 38 5.54 14.00 -13.04
CA GLY A 38 6.26 14.37 -14.26
C GLY A 38 5.99 13.43 -15.41
N GLY A 39 6.89 13.44 -16.39
CA GLY A 39 6.76 12.69 -17.63
C GLY A 39 6.40 13.59 -18.80
N GLU A 40 6.59 13.05 -20.01
CA GLU A 40 6.34 13.77 -21.26
C GLU A 40 4.91 14.32 -21.31
N ASN A 41 3.94 13.56 -20.80
CA ASN A 41 2.53 13.92 -20.85
C ASN A 41 2.05 14.81 -19.69
N TYR A 42 2.88 15.00 -18.66
CA TYR A 42 2.53 15.89 -17.52
C TYR A 42 2.31 17.34 -17.97
N ARG A 43 2.97 17.76 -19.06
CA ARG A 43 2.77 19.08 -19.68
C ARG A 43 1.34 19.31 -20.19
N TYR A 44 0.59 18.25 -20.47
CA TYR A 44 -0.80 18.33 -20.96
C TYR A 44 -1.82 18.32 -19.82
N ARG A 45 -1.36 18.27 -18.56
CA ARG A 45 -2.20 18.37 -17.36
C ARG A 45 -2.66 19.82 -17.15
N ASN A 46 -3.36 20.36 -18.14
CA ASN A 46 -3.84 21.75 -18.18
C ASN A 46 -4.93 22.07 -17.13
N TYR A 47 -5.40 21.06 -16.39
CA TYR A 47 -6.54 21.18 -15.47
C TYR A 47 -6.15 21.24 -13.99
N MET A 48 -4.86 21.07 -13.64
CA MET A 48 -4.42 21.10 -12.24
C MET A 48 -3.60 22.36 -11.91
N PRO A 49 -3.72 22.89 -10.68
CA PRO A 49 -2.90 24.01 -10.24
C PRO A 49 -1.39 23.71 -10.33
N PRO A 50 -0.54 24.74 -10.54
CA PRO A 50 0.91 24.58 -10.45
C PRO A 50 1.34 23.97 -9.12
N GLY A 51 2.24 22.99 -9.16
CA GLY A 51 2.76 22.32 -7.96
C GLY A 51 1.87 21.21 -7.40
N TRP A 52 0.76 20.89 -8.05
CA TRP A 52 -0.10 19.78 -7.67
C TRP A 52 0.62 18.43 -7.84
N GLN A 53 0.51 17.57 -6.83
CA GLN A 53 1.21 16.29 -6.74
C GLN A 53 0.25 15.12 -6.91
N SER A 54 0.48 14.31 -7.94
CA SER A 54 -0.35 13.16 -8.35
C SER A 54 -0.61 12.15 -7.24
N TRP A 55 0.41 11.87 -6.43
CA TRP A 55 0.26 10.91 -5.34
C TRP A 55 -0.73 11.35 -4.24
N THR A 56 -1.14 12.63 -4.20
CA THR A 56 -2.06 13.19 -3.19
C THR A 56 -3.54 13.00 -3.52
N VAL A 57 -3.89 12.36 -4.64
CA VAL A 57 -5.29 12.07 -4.97
C VAL A 57 -5.95 11.25 -3.86
N ASP A 58 -7.11 11.73 -3.42
CA ASP A 58 -7.95 11.23 -2.34
C ASP A 58 -7.27 11.11 -0.97
N TYR A 59 -6.07 11.69 -0.81
CA TYR A 59 -5.33 11.64 0.43
C TYR A 59 -5.91 12.58 1.50
N PRO A 60 -6.04 12.16 2.78
CA PRO A 60 -5.79 10.82 3.34
C PRO A 60 -7.05 9.93 3.38
N THR A 61 -8.15 10.39 2.78
CA THR A 61 -9.49 9.79 2.91
C THR A 61 -9.56 8.37 2.37
N ALA A 62 -8.84 8.07 1.27
CA ALA A 62 -8.81 6.74 0.68
C ALA A 62 -8.24 5.69 1.65
N GLU A 63 -7.13 6.00 2.32
CA GLU A 63 -6.50 5.14 3.31
C GLU A 63 -7.38 4.92 4.52
N GLU A 64 -7.94 6.01 5.06
CA GLU A 64 -8.82 5.95 6.23
C GLU A 64 -10.02 5.04 5.97
N ASN A 65 -10.64 5.16 4.78
CA ASN A 65 -11.76 4.33 4.39
C ASN A 65 -11.38 2.86 4.21
N LEU A 66 -10.28 2.56 3.51
CA LEU A 66 -9.86 1.17 3.31
C LEU A 66 -9.47 0.51 4.63
N MET A 67 -8.66 1.18 5.45
CA MET A 67 -8.20 0.64 6.73
C MET A 67 -9.37 0.43 7.70
N LYS A 68 -10.37 1.33 7.71
CA LYS A 68 -11.61 1.15 8.47
C LYS A 68 -12.39 -0.07 7.98
N GLY A 69 -12.51 -0.28 6.67
CA GLY A 69 -13.16 -1.45 6.08
C GLY A 69 -12.46 -2.75 6.45
N LEU A 70 -11.13 -2.81 6.27
CA LEU A 70 -10.32 -3.98 6.61
C LEU A 70 -10.45 -4.34 8.09
N ARG A 71 -10.43 -3.35 8.98
CA ARG A 71 -10.59 -3.55 10.42
C ARG A 71 -11.97 -4.10 10.79
N ASN A 72 -13.02 -3.66 10.12
CA ASN A 72 -14.40 -4.04 10.46
C ASN A 72 -14.84 -5.36 9.83
N TRP A 73 -14.27 -5.73 8.69
CA TRP A 73 -14.79 -6.82 7.85
C TRP A 73 -13.84 -8.00 7.71
N THR A 74 -12.63 -7.92 8.26
CA THR A 74 -11.64 -8.99 8.21
C THR A 74 -11.06 -9.27 9.61
N ALA A 75 -10.31 -10.36 9.74
CA ALA A 75 -9.55 -10.66 10.94
C ALA A 75 -8.13 -10.08 10.93
N LEU A 76 -7.80 -9.23 9.95
CA LEU A 76 -6.47 -8.61 9.87
C LEU A 76 -6.26 -7.68 11.07
N ASN A 77 -5.07 -7.79 11.65
CA ASN A 77 -4.57 -6.77 12.56
C ASN A 77 -4.17 -5.55 11.71
N VAL A 78 -4.91 -4.46 11.81
CA VAL A 78 -4.70 -3.25 10.98
C VAL A 78 -4.12 -2.14 11.86
N ALA A 79 -3.11 -1.43 11.37
CA ALA A 79 -2.51 -0.30 12.07
C ALA A 79 -3.51 0.84 12.28
N ASP A 80 -3.34 1.67 13.31
CA ASP A 80 -4.28 2.77 13.58
C ASP A 80 -4.21 3.88 12.54
N LYS A 81 -3.06 4.05 11.88
CA LYS A 81 -2.81 5.08 10.87
C LYS A 81 -2.07 4.51 9.68
N ALA A 82 -2.40 5.03 8.50
CA ALA A 82 -1.56 4.88 7.32
C ALA A 82 -0.26 5.68 7.49
N VAL A 83 0.74 5.34 6.68
CA VAL A 83 1.99 6.08 6.58
C VAL A 83 2.21 6.57 5.16
N THR A 84 2.90 7.70 5.02
CA THR A 84 3.27 8.27 3.73
C THR A 84 4.80 8.28 3.64
N LEU A 85 5.36 7.50 2.72
CA LEU A 85 6.80 7.28 2.60
C LEU A 85 7.28 7.50 1.17
N SER A 86 8.52 7.95 1.01
CA SER A 86 9.27 7.78 -0.24
C SER A 86 9.89 6.39 -0.25
N VAL A 87 10.08 5.82 -1.44
CA VAL A 87 10.86 4.58 -1.58
C VAL A 87 12.30 4.71 -1.10
N LEU A 88 12.83 5.93 -1.01
CA LEU A 88 14.16 6.23 -0.45
C LEU A 88 14.21 6.20 1.08
N ASP A 89 13.07 6.24 1.77
CA ASP A 89 13.06 6.19 3.23
C ASP A 89 13.49 4.78 3.70
N ASP A 90 14.36 4.68 4.70
CA ASP A 90 14.84 3.37 5.23
C ASP A 90 13.72 2.53 5.83
N GLU A 91 12.69 3.19 6.34
CA GLU A 91 11.50 2.54 6.87
C GLU A 91 10.67 1.82 5.80
N PHE A 92 10.81 2.17 4.52
CA PHE A 92 10.02 1.59 3.43
C PHE A 92 10.12 0.06 3.36
N PHE A 93 11.32 -0.48 3.62
CA PHE A 93 11.58 -1.93 3.63
C PHE A 93 10.93 -2.69 4.79
N ARG A 94 10.38 -1.99 5.80
CA ARG A 94 9.65 -2.63 6.90
C ARG A 94 8.25 -3.05 6.49
N TYR A 95 7.72 -2.52 5.39
CA TYR A 95 6.35 -2.74 4.96
C TYR A 95 6.30 -3.62 3.71
N PRO A 96 5.54 -4.73 3.73
CA PRO A 96 5.41 -5.61 2.57
C PRO A 96 4.37 -5.12 1.55
N PHE A 97 3.58 -4.09 1.89
CA PHE A 97 2.53 -3.53 1.04
C PHE A 97 2.75 -2.04 0.82
N ALA A 98 2.59 -1.58 -0.41
CA ALA A 98 2.62 -0.16 -0.76
C ALA A 98 1.59 0.17 -1.86
N TYR A 99 1.15 1.43 -1.89
CA TYR A 99 0.16 1.94 -2.83
C TYR A 99 0.64 3.21 -3.53
N MET A 100 0.45 3.26 -4.84
CA MET A 100 0.72 4.43 -5.69
C MET A 100 -0.52 4.76 -6.55
N VAL A 101 -1.07 5.95 -6.35
CA VAL A 101 -2.17 6.49 -7.18
C VAL A 101 -1.60 7.36 -8.30
N GLU A 102 -2.35 7.51 -9.39
CA GLU A 102 -2.03 8.40 -10.52
C GLU A 102 -0.67 8.16 -11.16
N VAL A 103 -0.29 6.87 -11.25
CA VAL A 103 1.01 6.44 -11.79
C VAL A 103 1.24 6.79 -13.26
N GLY A 104 0.19 7.23 -13.95
CA GLY A 104 0.27 7.86 -15.27
C GLY A 104 1.21 9.07 -15.34
N PHE A 105 1.48 9.71 -14.20
CA PHE A 105 2.37 10.85 -14.07
C PHE A 105 3.55 10.58 -13.13
N LEU A 106 3.82 9.31 -12.84
CA LEU A 106 4.96 8.88 -12.05
C LEU A 106 6.27 9.30 -12.73
N SER A 107 7.21 9.85 -11.96
CA SER A 107 8.53 10.21 -12.45
C SER A 107 9.61 9.87 -11.41
N LEU A 108 10.13 8.65 -11.51
CA LEU A 108 11.17 8.12 -10.62
C LEU A 108 12.56 8.60 -11.05
N SER A 109 13.36 9.02 -10.08
CA SER A 109 14.82 9.05 -10.23
C SER A 109 15.39 7.63 -10.37
N ASP A 110 16.66 7.52 -10.77
CA ASP A 110 17.30 6.21 -10.93
C ASP A 110 17.49 5.50 -9.59
N ASP A 111 17.77 6.25 -8.52
CA ASP A 111 17.86 5.72 -7.16
C ASP A 111 16.50 5.23 -6.64
N GLU A 112 15.43 5.99 -6.87
CA GLU A 112 14.07 5.56 -6.50
C GLU A 112 13.66 4.30 -7.27
N ALA A 113 13.94 4.25 -8.58
CA ALA A 113 13.62 3.09 -9.41
C ALA A 113 14.37 1.84 -8.95
N LYS A 114 15.69 1.94 -8.73
CA LYS A 114 16.52 0.84 -8.24
C LYS A 114 16.03 0.33 -6.88
N ARG A 115 15.70 1.25 -5.97
CA ARG A 115 15.28 0.89 -4.61
C ARG A 115 13.89 0.26 -4.57
N LEU A 116 12.96 0.76 -5.40
CA LEU A 116 11.66 0.11 -5.59
C LEU A 116 11.81 -1.30 -6.19
N GLY A 117 12.71 -1.46 -7.16
CA GLY A 117 13.02 -2.75 -7.78
C GLY A 117 13.56 -3.75 -6.77
N GLU A 118 14.53 -3.33 -5.96
CA GLU A 118 15.04 -4.16 -4.85
C GLU A 118 13.92 -4.58 -3.88
N TRP A 119 13.04 -3.65 -3.50
CA TRP A 119 11.93 -3.95 -2.59
C TRP A 119 10.95 -4.97 -3.21
N LEU A 120 10.59 -4.82 -4.49
CA LEU A 120 9.75 -5.78 -5.21
C LEU A 120 10.40 -7.17 -5.27
N LEU A 121 11.70 -7.23 -5.60
CA LEU A 121 12.44 -8.50 -5.68
C LEU A 121 12.61 -9.19 -4.32
N ARG A 122 12.49 -8.45 -3.21
CA ARG A 122 12.45 -8.99 -1.84
C ARG A 122 11.05 -9.45 -1.41
N GLY A 123 10.05 -9.37 -2.29
CA GLY A 123 8.68 -9.81 -2.04
C GLY A 123 7.70 -8.69 -1.68
N GLY A 124 8.07 -7.43 -1.89
CA GLY A 124 7.15 -6.30 -1.74
C GLY A 124 5.98 -6.38 -2.72
N PHE A 125 4.79 -5.97 -2.26
CA PHE A 125 3.56 -5.93 -3.04
C PHE A 125 3.13 -4.48 -3.31
N LEU A 126 3.29 -4.04 -4.57
CA LEU A 126 2.86 -2.71 -5.01
C LEU A 126 1.47 -2.78 -5.65
N MET A 127 0.52 -2.06 -5.06
CA MET A 127 -0.76 -1.75 -5.69
C MET A 127 -0.66 -0.40 -6.42
N VAL A 128 -1.08 -0.35 -7.67
CA VAL A 128 -1.14 0.88 -8.48
C VAL A 128 -2.56 1.15 -8.96
N ASP A 129 -2.94 2.41 -9.06
CA ASP A 129 -4.31 2.81 -9.38
C ASP A 129 -4.38 4.17 -10.10
N ASP A 130 -5.55 4.48 -10.66
CA ASP A 130 -5.93 5.76 -11.26
C ASP A 130 -5.06 6.23 -12.44
N PHE A 131 -4.97 5.38 -13.47
CA PHE A 131 -4.35 5.75 -14.74
C PHE A 131 -5.25 5.34 -15.91
N HIS A 132 -5.42 6.25 -16.87
CA HIS A 132 -6.46 6.16 -17.89
C HIS A 132 -5.87 6.20 -19.30
N GLY A 133 -6.18 5.15 -20.06
CA GLY A 133 -5.86 5.07 -21.48
C GLY A 133 -4.37 4.88 -21.79
N PRO A 134 -4.02 4.89 -23.09
CA PRO A 134 -2.70 4.45 -23.55
C PRO A 134 -1.55 5.34 -23.09
N PHE A 135 -1.77 6.65 -22.95
CA PHE A 135 -0.70 7.61 -22.63
C PHE A 135 -0.19 7.47 -21.21
N GLU A 136 -1.11 7.35 -20.25
CA GLU A 136 -0.77 7.17 -18.84
C GLU A 136 -0.21 5.77 -18.58
N TRP A 137 -0.79 4.75 -19.22
CA TRP A 137 -0.23 3.40 -19.23
C TRP A 137 1.21 3.37 -19.74
N GLN A 138 1.50 4.05 -20.85
CA GLN A 138 2.84 4.08 -21.42
C GLN A 138 3.86 4.73 -20.49
N ASN A 139 3.49 5.84 -19.82
CA ASN A 139 4.37 6.45 -18.82
C ASN A 139 4.66 5.48 -17.67
N PHE A 140 3.62 4.86 -17.11
CA PHE A 140 3.79 3.87 -16.04
C PHE A 140 4.70 2.71 -16.48
N ALA A 141 4.46 2.13 -17.66
CA ALA A 141 5.27 1.05 -18.20
C ALA A 141 6.74 1.46 -18.35
N GLN A 142 7.02 2.65 -18.87
CA GLN A 142 8.40 3.18 -18.97
C GLN A 142 9.07 3.34 -17.60
N GLN A 143 8.33 3.81 -16.58
CA GLN A 143 8.88 3.87 -15.22
C GLN A 143 9.18 2.48 -14.69
N MET A 144 8.31 1.50 -14.92
CA MET A 144 8.53 0.12 -14.48
C MET A 144 9.70 -0.57 -15.19
N GLN A 145 9.99 -0.23 -16.44
CA GLN A 145 11.22 -0.67 -17.13
C GLN A 145 12.49 -0.17 -16.44
N LYS A 146 12.44 1.00 -15.76
CA LYS A 146 13.56 1.46 -14.93
C LYS A 146 13.67 0.67 -13.61
N VAL A 147 12.53 0.25 -13.06
CA VAL A 147 12.42 -0.42 -11.76
C VAL A 147 12.91 -1.88 -11.86
N LEU A 148 12.55 -2.57 -12.95
CA LEU A 148 12.89 -3.98 -13.20
C LEU A 148 13.46 -4.16 -14.61
N PRO A 149 14.65 -3.59 -14.91
CA PRO A 149 15.20 -3.54 -16.27
C PRO A 149 15.50 -4.93 -16.86
N GLU A 150 15.79 -5.93 -16.03
CA GLU A 150 16.02 -7.30 -16.49
C GLU A 150 14.73 -8.07 -16.86
N TYR A 151 13.56 -7.51 -16.57
CA TYR A 151 12.24 -8.09 -16.88
C TYR A 151 11.43 -7.24 -17.89
N ALA A 152 12.08 -6.24 -18.50
CA ALA A 152 11.50 -5.23 -19.39
C ALA A 152 11.38 -5.66 -20.86
#